data_AF-A0A137PCE6-F1
#
_entry.id   AF-A0A137PCE6-F1
#
_cell.length_a   1.000
_cell.length_b   1.000
_cell.length_c   1.000
_cell.angle_alpha   90.00
_cell.angle_beta   90.00
_cell.angle_gamma   90.00
#
_symmetry.space_group_name_H-M   'P 1'
#
loop_
_entity.id
_entity.type
_entity.pdbx_description
1 polymer ?
#
loop_
_entity_poly.entity_id
_entity_poly.type
_entity_poly.pdbx_seq_one_letter_code
_entity_poly.pdbx_strand_id
1 'polypeptide(L)'
;MKKDGSPFGPKEILLWPEISPLFDPNMNNLAPTITITGDRDSFRDDSIFYGELRAKAEIDSKNKTTIIPNIQTYNYEDMVHIFPVLPPNKYCTKAIKAMGEFIYQALNANDQNALDGRKYEYLADYKTSYMNHTYNIYWNDIQNKYSSWDSRYSVLPFPTSKNFTGTSLINSIQNQTLPSLAL
;
A
#
# COMPACT_ATOMS: atom_id res chain seq x y z
N MET A 1 9.02 38.17 -1.93
CA MET A 1 9.11 36.78 -2.43
C MET A 1 9.81 35.94 -1.37
N LYS A 2 9.13 34.94 -0.81
CA LYS A 2 9.74 34.07 0.22
C LYS A 2 10.82 33.21 -0.44
N LYS A 3 12.05 33.29 0.09
CA LYS A 3 13.18 32.44 -0.25
C LYS A 3 13.05 31.13 0.54
N ASP A 4 12.09 30.29 0.21
CA ASP A 4 11.88 29.01 0.88
C ASP A 4 12.28 27.82 0.00
N GLY A 5 13.17 28.06 -0.97
CA GLY A 5 13.77 27.06 -1.82
C GLY A 5 14.27 25.90 -0.97
N SER A 6 13.63 24.75 -1.11
CA SER A 6 14.24 23.51 -0.64
C SER A 6 15.57 23.38 -1.37
N PRO A 7 16.64 22.91 -0.71
CA PRO A 7 17.97 22.83 -1.33
C PRO A 7 18.02 21.91 -2.56
N PHE A 8 16.93 21.20 -2.87
CA PHE A 8 16.84 20.19 -3.91
C PHE A 8 15.78 20.46 -5.00
N GLY A 9 15.03 21.57 -4.93
CA GLY A 9 14.09 21.96 -5.99
C GLY A 9 12.81 22.68 -5.51
N PRO A 10 11.91 23.08 -6.45
CA PRO A 10 10.57 23.54 -6.14
C PRO A 10 9.80 22.54 -5.26
N LYS A 11 9.07 23.01 -4.25
CA LYS A 11 8.33 22.15 -3.31
C LYS A 11 7.22 21.36 -4.00
N GLU A 12 6.69 21.91 -5.07
CA GLU A 12 5.63 21.34 -5.90
C GLU A 12 6.06 20.03 -6.58
N ILE A 13 7.37 19.82 -6.75
CA ILE A 13 7.92 18.59 -7.34
C ILE A 13 7.61 17.37 -6.46
N LEU A 14 7.47 17.54 -5.14
CA LEU A 14 7.07 16.45 -4.24
C LEU A 14 5.64 15.95 -4.50
N LEU A 15 4.85 16.68 -5.28
CA LEU A 15 3.49 16.29 -5.66
C LEU A 15 3.42 15.70 -7.07
N TRP A 16 4.53 15.65 -7.79
CA TRP A 16 4.57 15.08 -9.13
C TRP A 16 4.48 13.55 -9.04
N PRO A 17 3.61 12.87 -9.81
CA PRO A 17 3.48 11.42 -9.79
C PRO A 17 4.81 10.68 -10.02
N GLU A 18 5.73 11.27 -10.80
CA GLU A 18 7.05 10.73 -11.09
C GLU A 18 7.98 10.69 -9.87
N ILE A 19 7.71 11.53 -8.86
CA ILE A 19 8.51 11.65 -7.63
C ILE A 19 7.78 11.01 -6.46
N SER A 20 6.45 11.14 -6.43
CA SER A 20 5.60 10.60 -5.38
C SER A 20 4.39 9.96 -6.04
N PRO A 21 4.49 8.66 -6.40
CA PRO A 21 3.44 7.93 -7.11
C PRO A 21 2.09 7.92 -6.38
N LEU A 22 2.08 8.18 -5.08
CA LEU A 22 0.87 8.41 -4.29
C LEU A 22 -0.04 9.51 -4.88
N PHE A 23 0.51 10.49 -5.58
CA PHE A 23 -0.25 11.58 -6.22
C PHE A 23 -0.64 11.28 -7.68
N ASP A 24 -0.38 10.08 -8.18
CA ASP A 24 -0.82 9.70 -9.52
C ASP A 24 -2.36 9.71 -9.60
N PRO A 25 -2.98 10.56 -10.45
CA PRO A 25 -4.43 10.60 -10.59
C PRO A 25 -5.00 9.34 -11.26
N ASN A 26 -4.17 8.48 -11.85
CA ASN A 26 -4.59 7.30 -12.59
C ASN A 26 -3.73 6.07 -12.29
N MET A 27 -4.14 5.30 -11.29
CA MET A 27 -3.49 4.03 -10.91
C MET A 27 -4.03 2.79 -11.65
N ASN A 28 -4.80 2.98 -12.72
CA ASN A 28 -5.39 1.87 -13.48
C ASN A 28 -4.36 1.20 -14.40
N ASN A 29 -4.57 -0.09 -14.71
CA ASN A 29 -3.77 -0.87 -15.65
C ASN A 29 -2.26 -0.95 -15.35
N LEU A 30 -1.88 -0.69 -14.10
CA LEU A 30 -0.52 -0.89 -13.64
C LEU A 30 -0.24 -2.40 -13.42
N ALA A 31 1.01 -2.80 -13.57
CA ALA A 31 1.43 -4.20 -13.44
C ALA A 31 1.13 -4.78 -12.04
N PRO A 32 0.94 -6.11 -11.91
CA PRO A 32 0.81 -6.76 -10.61
C PRO A 32 1.92 -6.33 -9.65
N THR A 33 1.55 -5.87 -8.47
CA THR A 33 2.47 -5.29 -7.49
C THR A 33 2.33 -6.01 -6.15
N ILE A 34 3.46 -6.23 -5.49
CA ILE A 34 3.52 -6.62 -4.09
C ILE A 34 4.21 -5.51 -3.31
N THR A 35 3.58 -5.08 -2.22
CA THR A 35 4.16 -4.15 -1.27
C THR A 35 4.49 -4.90 0.01
N ILE A 36 5.73 -4.83 0.46
CA ILE A 36 6.17 -5.39 1.74
C ILE A 36 6.70 -4.25 2.57
N THR A 37 6.16 -4.10 3.78
CA THR A 37 6.60 -3.08 4.72
C THR A 37 6.64 -3.63 6.14
N GLY A 38 7.42 -2.98 7.00
CA GLY A 38 7.52 -3.31 8.41
C GLY A 38 6.72 -2.32 9.26
N ASP A 39 6.14 -2.78 10.36
CA ASP A 39 5.36 -1.91 11.25
C ASP A 39 6.20 -0.81 11.92
N ARG A 40 7.53 -1.00 12.00
CA ARG A 40 8.50 -0.03 12.52
C ARG A 40 9.24 0.72 11.41
N ASP A 41 8.68 0.74 10.20
CA ASP A 41 9.21 1.49 9.06
C ASP A 41 8.60 2.90 9.01
N SER A 42 9.43 3.94 8.81
CA SER A 42 8.93 5.31 8.60
C SER A 42 8.10 5.46 7.32
N PHE A 43 8.26 4.55 6.36
CA PHE A 43 7.49 4.50 5.11
C PHE A 43 6.31 3.52 5.17
N ARG A 44 5.98 3.00 6.37
CA ARG A 44 4.87 2.04 6.56
C ARG A 44 3.56 2.59 6.01
N ASP A 45 3.23 3.82 6.38
CA ASP A 45 1.94 4.40 6.04
C ASP A 45 1.85 4.69 4.53
N ASP A 46 2.95 5.15 3.90
CA ASP A 46 3.04 5.33 2.44
C ASP A 46 2.79 4.01 1.71
N SER A 47 3.37 2.93 2.21
CA SER A 47 3.25 1.58 1.65
C SER A 47 1.80 1.06 1.72
N ILE A 48 1.16 1.24 2.87
CA ILE A 48 -0.24 0.87 3.10
C ILE A 48 -1.15 1.69 2.20
N PHE A 49 -0.94 3.01 2.14
CA PHE A 49 -1.77 3.93 1.39
C PHE A 49 -1.65 3.69 -0.13
N TYR A 50 -0.43 3.45 -0.63
CA TYR A 50 -0.23 3.07 -2.02
C TYR A 50 -0.96 1.77 -2.36
N GLY A 51 -0.87 0.76 -1.49
CA GLY A 51 -1.60 -0.50 -1.64
C GLY A 51 -3.11 -0.31 -1.72
N GLU A 52 -3.67 0.50 -0.83
CA GLU A 52 -5.10 0.82 -0.79
C GLU A 52 -5.57 1.57 -2.04
N LEU A 53 -4.84 2.60 -2.49
CA LEU A 53 -5.16 3.34 -3.72
C LEU A 53 -5.12 2.43 -4.96
N ARG A 54 -4.10 1.58 -5.07
CA ARG A 54 -3.99 0.57 -6.13
C ARG A 54 -5.16 -0.40 -6.14
N ALA A 55 -5.58 -0.89 -4.97
CA ALA A 55 -6.68 -1.82 -4.85
C ALA A 55 -8.03 -1.17 -5.20
N LYS A 56 -8.25 0.08 -4.76
CA LYS A 56 -9.42 0.87 -5.14
C LYS A 56 -9.47 1.10 -6.65
N ALA A 57 -8.37 1.52 -7.26
CA ALA A 57 -8.28 1.70 -8.70
C ALA A 57 -8.60 0.40 -9.47
N GLU A 58 -8.05 -0.74 -9.02
CA GLU A 58 -8.37 -2.05 -9.59
C GLU A 58 -9.87 -2.36 -9.52
N ILE A 59 -10.50 -2.20 -8.35
CA ILE A 59 -11.94 -2.43 -8.12
C ILE A 59 -12.80 -1.49 -8.99
N ASP A 60 -12.48 -0.19 -9.00
CA ASP A 60 -13.26 0.85 -9.67
C ASP A 60 -13.14 0.77 -11.19
N SER A 61 -11.98 0.32 -11.71
CA SER A 61 -11.72 0.23 -13.15
C SER A 61 -12.65 -0.75 -13.87
N LYS A 62 -13.23 -1.73 -13.14
CA LYS A 62 -14.05 -2.85 -13.68
C LYS A 62 -13.39 -3.67 -14.80
N ASN A 63 -12.12 -3.39 -15.12
CA ASN A 63 -11.35 -4.00 -16.19
C ASN A 63 -10.33 -4.95 -15.57
N LYS A 64 -10.82 -6.03 -14.95
CA LYS A 64 -9.96 -7.04 -14.38
C LYS A 64 -9.27 -7.82 -15.52
N THR A 65 -7.99 -7.55 -15.75
CA THR A 65 -7.20 -8.15 -16.83
C THR A 65 -6.53 -9.47 -16.43
N THR A 66 -6.56 -9.83 -15.16
CA THR A 66 -5.85 -10.97 -14.57
C THR A 66 -6.76 -11.78 -13.63
N ILE A 67 -6.39 -13.03 -13.36
CA ILE A 67 -7.11 -13.91 -12.43
C ILE A 67 -6.85 -13.49 -10.98
N ILE A 68 -5.57 -13.25 -10.67
CA ILE A 68 -5.09 -12.81 -9.36
C ILE A 68 -5.38 -11.32 -9.13
N PRO A 69 -5.35 -10.84 -7.87
CA PRO A 69 -5.30 -9.40 -7.61
C PRO A 69 -4.02 -8.76 -8.15
N ASN A 70 -4.15 -7.56 -8.72
CA ASN A 70 -3.02 -6.78 -9.22
C ASN A 70 -2.27 -6.05 -8.09
N ILE A 71 -2.74 -6.14 -6.85
CA ILE A 71 -2.02 -5.63 -5.68
C ILE A 71 -2.18 -6.56 -4.48
N GLN A 72 -1.08 -6.80 -3.76
CA GLN A 72 -1.10 -7.39 -2.43
C GLN A 72 -0.14 -6.62 -1.52
N THR A 73 -0.61 -6.21 -0.34
CA THR A 73 0.20 -5.44 0.62
C THR A 73 0.37 -6.24 1.90
N TYR A 74 1.61 -6.40 2.35
CA TYR A 74 1.95 -7.15 3.56
C TYR A 74 2.69 -6.24 4.54
N ASN A 75 2.08 -6.00 5.69
CA ASN A 75 2.73 -5.33 6.82
C ASN A 75 3.25 -6.37 7.82
N TYR A 76 4.52 -6.29 8.19
CA TYR A 76 5.16 -7.21 9.13
C TYR A 76 5.34 -6.57 10.50
N GLU A 77 4.68 -7.12 11.50
CA GLU A 77 4.71 -6.62 12.87
C GLU A 77 6.14 -6.60 13.42
N ASP A 78 6.47 -5.50 14.08
CA ASP A 78 7.76 -5.22 14.71
C ASP A 78 8.99 -5.24 13.76
N MET A 79 8.78 -5.31 12.45
CA MET A 79 9.87 -5.24 11.47
C MET A 79 10.21 -3.79 11.12
N VAL A 80 11.51 -3.52 10.94
CA VAL A 80 12.05 -2.20 10.58
C VAL A 80 12.13 -2.01 9.07
N HIS A 81 12.46 -0.79 8.64
CA HIS A 81 12.81 -0.51 7.25
C HIS A 81 13.86 -1.50 6.74
N ILE A 82 13.73 -1.93 5.49
CA ILE A 82 14.61 -2.89 4.79
C ILE A 82 14.79 -4.26 5.47
N PHE A 83 13.90 -4.67 6.38
CA PHE A 83 14.04 -5.96 7.08
C PHE A 83 14.28 -7.19 6.16
N PRO A 84 13.75 -7.30 4.93
CA PRO A 84 13.96 -8.50 4.12
C PRO A 84 15.43 -8.73 3.73
N VAL A 85 16.27 -7.69 3.70
CA VAL A 85 17.70 -7.81 3.36
C VAL A 85 18.63 -7.85 4.58
N LEU A 86 18.06 -7.77 5.79
CA LEU A 86 18.80 -7.96 7.04
C LEU A 86 19.12 -9.44 7.28
N PRO A 87 19.99 -9.77 8.27
CA PRO A 87 20.32 -11.15 8.58
C PRO A 87 19.07 -12.05 8.70
N PRO A 88 19.08 -13.26 8.11
CA PRO A 88 17.87 -14.06 7.96
C PRO A 88 17.21 -14.37 9.31
N ASN A 89 15.96 -13.96 9.44
CA ASN A 89 15.04 -14.43 10.48
C ASN A 89 13.75 -14.96 9.82
N LYS A 90 12.85 -15.50 10.63
CA LYS A 90 11.59 -16.09 10.14
C LYS A 90 10.72 -15.13 9.31
N TYR A 91 10.77 -13.83 9.60
CA TYR A 91 10.05 -12.79 8.87
C TYR A 91 10.76 -12.43 7.57
N CYS A 92 12.09 -12.24 7.59
CA CYS A 92 12.87 -11.97 6.37
C CYS A 92 12.72 -13.11 5.36
N THR A 93 12.84 -14.37 5.82
CA THR A 93 12.64 -15.54 4.98
C THR A 93 11.22 -15.58 4.42
N LYS A 94 10.20 -15.31 5.24
CA LYS A 94 8.82 -15.29 4.77
C LYS A 94 8.58 -14.20 3.73
N ALA A 95 9.07 -12.98 3.95
CA ALA A 95 8.98 -11.87 3.00
C ALA A 95 9.64 -12.21 1.65
N ILE A 96 10.86 -12.75 1.67
CA ILE A 96 11.56 -13.15 0.44
C ILE A 96 10.80 -14.26 -0.29
N LYS A 97 10.33 -15.28 0.43
CA LYS A 97 9.59 -16.39 -0.16
C LYS A 97 8.23 -15.94 -0.71
N ALA A 98 7.54 -15.06 0.00
CA ALA A 98 6.30 -14.42 -0.45
C ALA A 98 6.52 -13.65 -1.76
N MET A 99 7.59 -12.86 -1.87
CA MET A 99 7.94 -12.19 -3.13
C MET A 99 8.17 -13.19 -4.27
N GLY A 100 8.90 -14.28 -4.01
CA GLY A 100 9.14 -15.32 -5.01
C GLY A 100 7.86 -16.02 -5.49
N GLU A 101 6.94 -16.32 -4.56
CA GLU A 101 5.63 -16.85 -4.89
C GLU A 101 4.76 -15.84 -5.67
N PHE A 102 4.84 -14.56 -5.31
CA PHE A 102 4.09 -13.50 -5.99
C PHE A 102 4.56 -13.29 -7.41
N ILE A 103 5.87 -13.26 -7.63
CA ILE A 103 6.46 -13.17 -8.98
C ILE A 103 5.96 -14.34 -9.83
N TYR A 104 5.91 -15.56 -9.29
CA TYR A 104 5.36 -16.71 -10.01
C TYR A 104 3.87 -16.52 -10.35
N GLN A 105 3.05 -16.07 -9.40
CA GLN A 105 1.63 -15.77 -9.66
C GLN A 105 1.48 -14.68 -10.74
N ALA A 106 2.26 -13.61 -10.67
CA ALA A 106 2.21 -12.50 -11.61
C ALA A 106 2.62 -12.92 -13.04
N LEU A 107 3.64 -13.76 -13.18
CA LEU A 107 4.06 -14.30 -14.48
C LEU A 107 3.02 -15.25 -15.10
N ASN A 108 2.20 -15.89 -14.27
CA ASN A 108 1.16 -16.83 -14.68
C ASN A 108 -0.26 -16.27 -14.45
N ALA A 109 -0.41 -14.95 -14.39
CA ALA A 109 -1.64 -14.29 -13.93
C ALA A 109 -2.89 -14.61 -14.79
N ASN A 110 -2.70 -15.18 -15.98
CA ASN A 110 -3.74 -15.58 -16.92
C ASN A 110 -3.80 -17.10 -17.19
N ASP A 111 -2.98 -17.90 -16.51
CA ASP A 111 -2.94 -19.36 -16.65
C ASP A 111 -3.42 -20.03 -15.35
N GLN A 112 -4.71 -20.34 -15.32
CA GLN A 112 -5.34 -20.98 -14.15
C GLN A 112 -4.70 -22.34 -13.81
N ASN A 113 -4.27 -23.11 -14.81
CA ASN A 113 -3.67 -24.44 -14.59
C ASN A 113 -2.29 -24.30 -13.94
N ALA A 114 -1.49 -23.33 -14.39
CA ALA A 114 -0.20 -23.03 -13.77
C ALA A 114 -0.37 -22.52 -12.33
N LEU A 115 -1.38 -21.68 -12.09
CA LEU A 115 -1.69 -21.16 -10.76
C LEU A 115 -2.14 -22.26 -9.79
N ASP A 116 -3.04 -23.15 -10.22
CA ASP A 116 -3.57 -24.26 -9.40
C ASP A 116 -2.58 -25.43 -9.25
N GLY A 117 -1.66 -25.60 -10.21
CA GLY A 117 -0.64 -26.65 -10.19
C GLY A 117 0.45 -26.46 -9.13
N ARG A 118 0.43 -25.33 -8.40
CA ARG A 118 1.41 -25.01 -7.37
C ARG A 118 0.75 -24.69 -6.04
N LYS A 119 1.33 -25.21 -4.96
CA LYS A 119 0.98 -24.81 -3.60
C LYS A 119 1.78 -23.57 -3.20
N TYR A 120 1.09 -22.55 -2.71
CA TYR A 120 1.68 -21.34 -2.14
C TYR A 120 1.66 -21.44 -0.61
N GLU A 121 2.81 -21.27 0.03
CA GLU A 121 2.99 -21.42 1.48
C GLU A 121 3.23 -20.09 2.19
N TYR A 122 3.71 -19.08 1.46
CA TYR A 122 4.20 -17.82 1.99
C TYR A 122 3.38 -16.60 1.54
N LEU A 123 2.40 -16.79 0.64
CA LEU A 123 1.38 -15.81 0.30
C LEU A 123 0.03 -16.12 0.94
N ALA A 124 -0.77 -15.08 1.12
CA ALA A 124 -2.20 -15.25 1.34
C ALA A 124 -2.86 -15.84 0.08
N ASP A 125 -3.96 -16.57 0.28
CA ASP A 125 -4.69 -17.16 -0.83
C ASP A 125 -5.33 -16.07 -1.70
N TYR A 126 -4.88 -15.98 -2.96
CA TYR A 126 -5.39 -15.03 -3.93
C TYR A 126 -6.89 -15.25 -4.25
N LYS A 127 -7.43 -16.45 -3.99
CA LYS A 127 -8.86 -16.76 -4.16
C LYS A 127 -9.73 -16.13 -3.07
N THR A 128 -9.13 -15.84 -1.91
CA THR A 128 -9.77 -15.13 -0.80
C THR A 128 -9.49 -13.63 -0.81
N SER A 129 -8.60 -13.19 -1.70
CA SER A 129 -8.37 -11.78 -1.97
C SER A 129 -9.65 -11.19 -2.58
N TYR A 130 -9.94 -9.92 -2.26
CA TYR A 130 -11.24 -9.24 -2.43
C TYR A 130 -12.31 -9.56 -1.37
N MET A 131 -11.93 -9.79 -0.12
CA MET A 131 -12.88 -9.49 0.98
C MET A 131 -13.15 -7.99 0.90
N ASN A 132 -14.41 -7.61 0.59
CA ASN A 132 -14.88 -6.29 0.13
C ASN A 132 -14.47 -5.03 0.96
N HIS A 133 -13.67 -5.19 2.01
CA HIS A 133 -13.21 -4.12 2.89
C HIS A 133 -11.70 -4.10 3.16
N THR A 134 -10.93 -5.14 2.83
CA THR A 134 -9.52 -5.24 3.27
C THR A 134 -8.49 -4.91 2.19
N TYR A 135 -8.91 -4.52 0.99
CA TYR A 135 -8.03 -4.03 -0.11
C TYR A 135 -6.78 -4.91 -0.40
N ASN A 136 -6.87 -6.22 -0.15
CA ASN A 136 -5.75 -7.17 -0.24
C ASN A 136 -4.53 -6.77 0.61
N ILE A 137 -4.80 -6.21 1.78
CA ILE A 137 -3.82 -5.85 2.80
C ILE A 137 -3.83 -6.92 3.89
N TYR A 138 -2.64 -7.35 4.28
CA TYR A 138 -2.41 -8.42 5.23
C TYR A 138 -1.44 -7.97 6.33
N TRP A 139 -1.79 -8.29 7.58
CA TRP A 139 -0.93 -8.13 8.73
C TRP A 139 -0.26 -9.46 9.05
N ASN A 140 1.08 -9.48 9.06
CA ASN A 140 1.88 -10.58 9.56
C ASN A 140 2.20 -10.33 11.02
N ASP A 141 1.60 -11.13 11.91
CA ASP A 141 1.77 -10.97 13.36
C ASP A 141 3.14 -11.46 13.87
N ILE A 142 3.42 -11.22 15.15
CA ILE A 142 4.62 -11.75 15.81
C ILE A 142 4.69 -13.30 15.82
N GLN A 143 3.57 -14.00 15.64
CA GLN A 143 3.55 -15.45 15.44
C GLN A 143 3.83 -15.87 13.98
N ASN A 144 4.15 -14.92 13.10
CA ASN A 144 4.44 -15.10 11.69
C ASN A 144 3.24 -15.65 10.88
N LYS A 145 2.01 -15.28 11.26
CA LYS A 145 0.76 -15.65 10.57
C LYS A 145 0.16 -14.42 9.90
N TYR A 146 -0.44 -14.63 8.73
CA TYR A 146 -1.18 -13.55 8.07
C TYR A 146 -2.61 -13.51 8.57
N SER A 147 -3.09 -12.31 8.77
CA SER A 147 -4.50 -11.99 8.90
C SER A 147 -4.85 -10.89 7.89
N SER A 148 -6.03 -10.95 7.30
CA SER A 148 -6.56 -9.83 6.52
C SER A 148 -6.71 -8.62 7.43
N TRP A 149 -6.25 -7.46 6.98
CA TRP A 149 -6.29 -6.24 7.76
C TRP A 149 -7.05 -5.15 7.03
N ASP A 150 -8.03 -4.56 7.71
CA ASP A 150 -8.73 -3.36 7.25
C ASP A 150 -7.95 -2.15 7.75
N SER A 151 -7.43 -1.36 6.82
CA SER A 151 -6.69 -0.14 7.11
C SER A 151 -7.60 0.83 7.85
N ARG A 152 -7.25 1.18 9.10
CA ARG A 152 -8.01 2.18 9.87
C ARG A 152 -7.69 3.62 9.46
N TYR A 153 -6.83 3.82 8.46
CA TYR A 153 -6.45 5.16 8.03
C TYR A 153 -7.59 5.82 7.26
N SER A 154 -7.97 7.01 7.70
CA SER A 154 -8.87 7.85 6.91
C SER A 154 -8.08 8.46 5.75
N VAL A 155 -8.48 8.15 4.52
CA VAL A 155 -7.92 8.79 3.32
C VAL A 155 -8.35 10.25 3.30
N LEU A 156 -7.45 11.15 3.70
CA LEU A 156 -7.65 12.58 3.54
C LEU A 156 -7.31 13.01 2.11
N PRO A 157 -8.03 13.99 1.53
CA PRO A 157 -7.67 14.53 0.23
C PRO A 157 -6.24 15.05 0.24
N PHE A 158 -5.46 14.67 -0.76
CA PHE A 158 -4.11 15.15 -0.91
C PHE A 158 -4.06 16.68 -0.98
N PRO A 159 -3.06 17.32 -0.35
CA PRO A 159 -2.88 18.76 -0.48
C PRO A 159 -2.55 19.09 -1.94
N THR A 160 -3.42 19.89 -2.56
CA THR A 160 -3.19 20.40 -3.91
C THR A 160 -2.30 21.65 -3.86
N SER A 161 -1.74 22.09 -4.98
CA SER A 161 -0.97 23.35 -5.08
C SER A 161 -1.75 24.58 -4.54
N LYS A 162 -3.10 24.53 -4.55
CA LYS A 162 -3.98 25.53 -3.92
C LYS A 162 -3.90 25.53 -2.38
N ASN A 163 -3.59 24.39 -1.75
CA ASN A 163 -3.46 24.23 -0.30
C ASN A 163 -2.05 24.61 0.21
N PHE A 164 -1.03 24.60 -0.66
CA PHE A 164 0.34 24.98 -0.31
C PHE A 164 0.58 26.49 -0.31
N THR A 165 -0.30 27.29 -0.92
CA THR A 165 -0.05 28.72 -1.19
C THR A 165 -0.84 29.72 -0.32
N GLY A 166 -1.73 29.30 0.57
CA GLY A 166 -2.29 30.27 1.52
C GLY A 166 -3.42 29.77 2.42
N THR A 167 -3.24 29.95 3.74
CA THR A 167 -4.26 30.19 4.80
C THR A 167 -5.46 29.25 4.95
N SER A 168 -5.73 28.29 4.06
CA SER A 168 -6.95 27.47 4.08
C SER A 168 -6.91 26.30 5.08
N LEU A 169 -5.72 25.83 5.46
CA LEU A 169 -5.53 24.76 6.44
C LEU A 169 -6.03 25.12 7.86
N ILE A 170 -6.13 26.41 8.19
CA ILE A 170 -6.63 26.86 9.51
C ILE A 170 -8.17 26.76 9.58
N ASN A 171 -8.88 26.92 8.46
CA ASN A 171 -10.34 26.93 8.44
C ASN A 171 -10.95 25.52 8.34
N SER A 172 -10.23 24.53 7.80
CA SER A 172 -10.74 23.15 7.71
C SER A 172 -10.67 22.41 9.05
N ILE A 173 -9.69 22.74 9.91
CA ILE A 173 -9.53 22.12 11.23
C ILE A 173 -10.59 22.66 12.22
N GLN A 174 -11.06 23.90 12.06
CA GLN A 174 -12.11 24.46 12.92
C GLN A 174 -13.51 23.87 12.70
N ASN A 175 -13.75 23.17 11.58
CA ASN A 175 -15.05 22.57 11.27
C ASN A 175 -15.14 21.05 11.52
N GLN A 176 -14.09 20.43 12.05
CA GLN A 176 -14.17 19.05 12.53
C GLN A 176 -14.48 19.07 14.03
N THR A 177 -15.78 19.07 14.36
CA THR A 177 -16.25 18.73 15.70
C THR A 177 -15.70 17.36 16.09
N LEU A 178 -14.79 17.35 17.07
CA LEU A 178 -14.37 16.15 17.77
C LEU A 178 -15.62 15.42 18.31
N PRO A 179 -15.79 14.11 18.05
CA PRO A 179 -16.85 13.36 18.71
C PRO A 179 -16.62 13.43 20.22
N SER A 180 -17.66 13.83 20.95
CA SER A 180 -17.65 13.88 22.41
C SER A 180 -17.29 12.50 22.96
N LEU A 181 -16.17 12.42 23.68
CA LEU A 181 -15.87 11.28 24.54
C LEU A 181 -16.92 11.26 25.65
N ALA A 182 -17.90 10.35 25.52
CA ALA A 182 -18.76 9.97 26.62
C ALA A 182 -17.93 9.09 27.56
N LEU A 183 -17.66 9.62 28.75
CA LEU A 183 -17.27 8.86 29.94
C LEU A 183 -18.48 8.11 30.50
#